data_AF-A0A7Y4RK25-F1
#
_entry.id   AF-A0A7Y4RK25-F1
#
_cell.length_a   1.000
_cell.length_b   1.000
_cell.length_c   1.000
_cell.angle_alpha   90.00
_cell.angle_beta   90.00
_cell.angle_gamma   90.00
#
_symmetry.space_group_name_H-M   'P 1'
#
loop_
_entity.id
_entity.type
_entity.pdbx_description
1 polymer ?
#
loop_
_entity_poly.entity_id
_entity_poly.type
_entity_poly.pdbx_seq_one_letter_code
_entity_poly.pdbx_strand_id
1 'polypeptide(L)' 'MAEKIWKIEKIKYCEHAAREIAIENEVVYPAENLPDQPPRVIAHRCSNALECNALDKAACALCGTNPDLDPV' A
#
# COMPACT_ATOMS: atom_id res chain seq x y z
N MET A 1 20.37 1.17 -7.71
CA MET A 1 19.09 0.42 -7.82
C MET A 1 17.97 1.37 -7.44
N ALA A 2 16.74 1.17 -7.94
CA ALA A 2 15.59 1.96 -7.49
C ALA A 2 15.15 1.48 -6.10
N GLU A 3 14.98 2.40 -5.16
CA GLU A 3 14.55 2.08 -3.79
C GLU A 3 13.02 2.00 -3.72
N LYS A 4 12.50 0.98 -3.04
CA LYS A 4 11.05 0.82 -2.80
C LYS A 4 10.78 0.92 -1.32
N ILE A 5 9.88 1.82 -0.93
CA ILE A 5 9.44 1.95 0.45
C ILE A 5 7.92 2.02 0.55
N TRP A 6 7.37 1.42 1.60
CA TRP A 6 5.98 1.63 1.98
C TRP A 6 5.90 2.87 2.87
N LYS A 7 5.08 3.85 2.46
CA LYS A 7 4.78 5.05 3.25
C LYS A 7 3.35 5.01 3.75
N ILE A 8 3.16 5.38 5.01
CA ILE A 8 1.83 5.59 5.59
C ILE A 8 1.25 6.88 5.01
N GLU A 9 0.12 6.78 4.33
CA GLU A 9 -0.66 7.92 3.85
C GLU A 9 -1.65 8.39 4.92
N LYS A 10 -2.37 7.45 5.55
CA LYS A 10 -3.45 7.74 6.49
C LYS A 10 -3.64 6.61 7.48
N ILE A 11 -4.09 6.93 8.69
CA ILE A 11 -4.56 5.94 9.67
C ILE A 11 -6.09 6.04 9.75
N LYS A 12 -6.78 4.90 9.70
CA LYS A 12 -8.24 4.83 9.89
C LYS A 12 -8.65 3.55 10.60
N TYR A 13 -9.78 3.59 11.30
CA TYR A 13 -10.38 2.39 11.87
C TYR A 13 -11.04 1.55 10.78
N CYS A 14 -10.80 0.24 10.80
CA CYS A 14 -11.37 -0.71 9.86
C CYS A 14 -12.39 -1.60 10.56
N GLU A 15 -13.66 -1.46 10.20
CA GLU A 15 -14.76 -2.28 10.71
C GLU A 15 -14.55 -3.77 10.43
N HIS A 16 -13.93 -4.12 9.30
CA HIS A 16 -13.69 -5.52 8.92
C HIS A 16 -12.68 -6.23 9.84
N ALA A 17 -11.64 -5.51 10.26
CA ALA A 17 -10.60 -6.04 11.13
C ALA A 17 -10.79 -5.67 12.61
N ALA A 18 -11.82 -4.85 12.91
CA ALA A 18 -12.12 -4.27 14.22
C ALA A 18 -10.91 -3.61 14.92
N ARG A 19 -10.04 -2.97 14.13
CA ARG A 19 -8.82 -2.30 14.61
C ARG A 19 -8.42 -1.13 13.72
N GLU A 20 -7.53 -0.29 14.22
CA GLU A 20 -6.87 0.74 13.42
C GLU A 20 -5.91 0.09 12.41
N ILE A 21 -5.98 0.56 11.16
CA ILE A 21 -5.10 0.16 10.07
C ILE A 21 -4.48 1.40 9.45
N ALA A 22 -3.26 1.25 8.95
CA ALA A 22 -2.62 2.25 8.11
C ALA A 22 -2.94 1.97 6.65
N ILE A 23 -3.27 3.01 5.89
CA ILE A 23 -3.23 3.00 4.43
C ILE A 23 -1.80 3.32 4.03
N GLU A 24 -1.23 2.44 3.22
CA GLU A 24 0.17 2.48 2.82
C GLU A 24 0.30 2.50 1.29
N ASN A 25 1.23 3.31 0.80
CA ASN A 25 1.58 3.40 -0.61
C ASN A 25 3.01 2.91 -0.81
N GLU A 26 3.23 2.01 -1.76
CA GLU A 26 4.58 1.63 -2.17
C GLU A 26 5.12 2.67 -3.15
N VAL A 27 6.09 3.44 -2.70
CA VAL A 27 6.76 4.48 -3.48
C VAL A 27 8.08 3.95 -3.99
N VAL A 28 8.29 4.03 -5.30
CA VAL A 28 9.58 3.78 -5.96
C VAL A 28 10.29 5.12 -6.14
N TYR A 29 11.47 5.24 -5.56
CA TYR A 29 12.38 6.35 -5.83
C TYR A 29 13.25 6.06 -7.06
N PRO A 30 13.64 7.10 -7.81
CA PRO A 30 14.58 6.96 -8.91
C PRO A 30 15.86 6.29 -8.45
N ALA A 31 16.47 5.52 -9.36
CA ALA A 31 17.79 4.99 -9.11
C ALA A 31 18.83 6.13 -9.19
N GLU A 32 19.91 6.02 -8.43
CA GLU A 32 20.99 7.03 -8.40
C GLU A 32 21.59 7.33 -9.78
N ASN A 33 21.58 6.36 -10.69
CA ASN A 33 22.07 6.50 -12.06
C ASN A 33 21.07 7.14 -13.02
N LEU A 34 19.85 7.45 -12.57
CA LEU A 34 18.82 8.16 -13.34
C LEU A 34 17.92 8.98 -12.40
N PRO A 35 18.46 10.02 -11.73
CA PRO A 35 17.80 10.73 -10.64
C PRO A 35 16.67 11.67 -11.08
N ASP A 36 16.61 12.03 -12.38
CA ASP A 36 15.63 12.97 -12.92
C ASP A 36 14.18 12.42 -12.97
N GLN A 37 13.98 11.14 -12.67
CA GLN A 37 12.62 10.59 -12.59
C GLN A 37 11.96 10.95 -11.24
N PRO A 38 10.72 11.45 -11.24
CA PRO A 38 10.00 11.66 -9.99
C PRO A 38 9.71 10.32 -9.29
N PRO A 39 9.58 10.33 -7.95
CA PRO A 39 9.06 9.18 -7.23
C PRO A 39 7.65 8.82 -7.72
N ARG A 40 7.36 7.52 -7.81
CA ARG A 40 6.05 7.04 -8.28
C ARG A 40 5.45 6.03 -7.32
N VAL A 41 4.14 6.09 -7.15
CA VAL A 41 3.41 5.05 -6.42
C VAL A 41 3.18 3.87 -7.35
N ILE A 42 3.48 2.66 -6.88
CA ILE A 42 3.31 1.42 -7.67
C ILE A 42 2.34 0.44 -7.02
N ALA A 43 1.89 0.71 -5.79
CA ALA A 43 0.88 -0.08 -5.12
C ALA A 43 0.25 0.72 -3.97
N HIS A 44 -1.02 0.43 -3.70
CA HIS A 44 -1.73 0.83 -2.50
C HIS A 44 -2.14 -0.42 -1.73
N ARG A 45 -2.06 -0.38 -0.39
CA ARG A 45 -2.60 -1.44 0.49
C ARG A 45 -2.99 -0.89 1.85
N CYS A 46 -3.70 -1.69 2.65
CA CYS A 46 -3.74 -1.46 4.09
C CYS A 46 -2.71 -2.31 4.85
N SER A 47 -2.31 -1.88 6.04
CA SER A 47 -1.36 -2.59 6.90
C SER A 47 -1.83 -4.00 7.29
N ASN A 48 -3.13 -4.28 7.19
CA ASN A 48 -3.73 -5.58 7.47
C ASN A 48 -3.88 -6.48 6.23
N ALA A 49 -3.39 -6.04 5.07
CA ALA A 49 -3.59 -6.73 3.80
C ALA A 49 -3.11 -8.19 3.83
N LEU A 50 -1.93 -8.45 4.41
CA LEU A 50 -1.37 -9.80 4.49
C LEU A 50 -2.24 -10.74 5.33
N GLU A 51 -2.69 -10.27 6.49
CA GLU A 51 -3.56 -11.06 7.39
C GLU A 51 -4.91 -11.33 6.73
N CYS A 52 -5.52 -10.34 6.08
CA CYS A 52 -6.79 -10.51 5.38
C CYS A 52 -6.69 -11.47 4.18
N ASN A 53 -5.58 -11.48 3.44
CA ASN A 53 -5.36 -12.44 2.35
C ASN A 53 -5.10 -13.87 2.84
N ALA A 54 -4.64 -14.04 4.07
CA ALA A 54 -4.39 -15.37 4.65
C ALA A 54 -5.68 -16.06 5.13
N LEU A 55 -6.80 -15.34 5.20
CA LEU A 55 -8.10 -15.89 5.55
C LEU A 55 -8.73 -16.57 4.33
N ASP A 56 -9.40 -17.71 4.53
CA ASP A 56 -10.18 -18.41 3.50
C ASP A 56 -11.52 -17.70 3.23
N LYS A 57 -11.45 -16.39 2.96
CA LYS A 57 -12.59 -15.49 2.75
C LYS A 57 -12.21 -14.40 1.73
N ALA A 58 -13.21 -13.82 1.09
CA ALA A 58 -13.00 -12.68 0.19
C ALA A 58 -12.41 -11.48 0.96
N ALA A 59 -11.22 -11.05 0.56
CA ALA A 59 -10.56 -9.87 1.11
C ALA A 59 -11.07 -8.57 0.46
N CYS A 60 -10.87 -7.42 1.12
CA CYS A 60 -11.30 -6.14 0.58
C CYS A 60 -10.34 -5.61 -0.50
N ALA A 61 -10.74 -4.56 -1.22
CA ALA A 61 -9.93 -3.98 -2.30
C ALA A 61 -8.51 -3.56 -1.84
N LEU A 62 -8.36 -3.10 -0.60
CA LEU A 62 -7.08 -2.69 0.00
C LEU A 62 -6.18 -3.86 0.42
N CYS A 63 -6.60 -5.10 0.17
CA CYS A 63 -5.77 -6.28 0.33
C CYS A 63 -4.97 -6.62 -0.93
N GLY A 64 -5.15 -5.90 -2.03
CA GLY A 64 -4.32 -6.01 -3.24
C GLY A 64 -3.14 -5.03 -3.23
N THR A 65 -2.34 -5.06 -4.30
CA THR A 65 -1.28 -4.07 -4.59
C THR A 65 -1.63 -3.30 -5.87
N ASN A 66 -2.90 -2.92 -6.04
CA ASN A 66 -3.34 -2.22 -7.23
C ASN A 66 -2.97 -0.73 -7.11
N PRO A 67 -2.08 -0.18 -7.96
CA PRO A 67 -1.77 1.25 -7.98
C PRO A 67 -2.94 2.12 -8.45
N ASP A 68 -3.88 1.57 -9.21
CA ASP A 68 -5.04 2.33 -9.71
C ASP A 68 -6.19 2.39 -8.69
N LEU A 69 -6.08 1.66 -7.57
CA LEU A 69 -7.06 1.70 -6.50
C LEU A 69 -6.82 2.96 -5.65
N ASP A 70 -7.78 3.89 -5.68
CA ASP A 70 -7.79 5.04 -4.77
C ASP A 70 -8.16 4.60 -3.35
N PRO A 71 -7.26 4.71 -2.34
CA PRO A 71 -7.52 4.25 -0.99
C PRO A 71 -8.27 5.25 -0.09
N VAL A 72 -8.55 6.46 -0.62
CA VAL A 72 -9.10 7.63 0.10
C VAL A 72 -10.62 7.61 0.18
#